data_AF-A0A0S9KQ44-F1
#
_entry.id   AF-A0A0S9KQ44-F1
#
_cell.length_a   1.000
_cell.length_b   1.000
_cell.length_c   1.000
_cell.angle_alpha   90.00
_cell.angle_beta   90.00
_cell.angle_gamma   90.00
#
_symmetry.space_group_name_H-M   'P 1'
#
loop_
_entity.id
_entity.type
_entity.pdbx_description
1 polymer ?
#
loop_
_entity_poly.entity_id
_entity_poly.type
_entity_poly.pdbx_seq_one_letter_code
_entity_poly.pdbx_strand_id
1 'polypeptide(L)'
;MHTDLFGYTPPLSPFKDIRNQRSGVAEEKAMLCKRLNAMLRRIPQSVAHGSIQKVRDYQASHKAAKKTLEDKRASVQQLMSAINSMERFE
;
A
#
# COMPACT_ATOMS: atom_id res chain seq x y z
N MET A 1 3.80 -44.23 2.40
CA MET A 1 2.36 -43.87 2.26
C MET A 1 1.57 -45.13 2.58
N HIS A 2 1.20 -45.34 3.84
CA HIS A 2 0.41 -46.51 4.25
C HIS A 2 -1.06 -46.21 3.94
N THR A 3 -1.66 -46.96 3.02
CA THR A 3 -3.10 -46.94 2.74
C THR A 3 -3.82 -47.85 3.73
N ASP A 4 -4.92 -47.40 4.32
CA ASP A 4 -5.76 -48.25 5.16
C ASP A 4 -6.40 -49.40 4.36
N LEU A 5 -6.76 -50.48 5.06
CA LEU A 5 -7.29 -51.75 4.49
C LEU A 5 -8.55 -51.58 3.59
N PHE A 6 -9.22 -50.43 3.68
CA PHE A 6 -10.41 -50.07 2.87
C PHE A 6 -10.11 -49.07 1.74
N GLY A 7 -8.85 -48.79 1.42
CA GLY A 7 -8.46 -47.87 0.34
C GLY A 7 -8.80 -46.40 0.61
N TYR A 8 -9.17 -46.05 1.84
CA TYR A 8 -9.53 -44.68 2.20
C TYR A 8 -8.27 -43.84 2.38
N THR A 9 -7.98 -42.95 1.43
CA THR A 9 -6.98 -41.89 1.60
C THR A 9 -7.66 -40.69 2.27
N PRO A 10 -7.26 -40.28 3.48
CA PRO A 10 -7.85 -39.10 4.11
C PRO A 10 -7.60 -37.87 3.21
N PRO A 11 -8.62 -37.02 2.96
CA PRO A 11 -8.42 -35.81 2.17
C PRO A 11 -7.36 -34.93 2.85
N LEU A 12 -6.37 -34.48 2.07
CA LEU A 12 -5.40 -33.48 2.53
C LEU A 12 -6.18 -32.31 3.11
N SER A 13 -5.91 -31.95 4.38
CA SER A 13 -6.72 -30.95 5.08
C SER A 13 -6.76 -29.65 4.27
N PRO A 14 -7.96 -29.13 3.92
CA PRO A 14 -8.08 -28.02 2.98
C PRO A 14 -7.76 -26.65 3.60
N PHE A 15 -7.21 -26.59 4.80
CA PHE A 15 -6.97 -25.32 5.49
C PHE A 15 -5.50 -25.17 5.85
N LYS A 16 -4.76 -24.53 4.94
CA LYS A 16 -3.53 -23.81 5.31
C LYS A 16 -3.92 -22.79 6.37
N ASP A 17 -3.29 -22.88 7.53
CA ASP A 17 -3.50 -21.97 8.65
C ASP A 17 -3.16 -20.52 8.19
N ILE A 18 -4.17 -19.68 7.93
CA ILE A 18 -4.03 -18.27 7.46
C ILE A 18 -3.50 -17.36 8.60
N ARG A 19 -3.05 -17.95 9.70
CA ARG A 19 -2.93 -17.30 11.00
C ARG A 19 -1.81 -16.26 11.11
N ASN A 20 -0.97 -16.08 10.08
CA ASN A 20 0.18 -15.17 10.11
C ASN A 20 0.26 -14.10 9.01
N GLN A 21 -0.78 -13.86 8.20
CA GLN A 21 -0.70 -12.79 7.17
C GLN A 21 -0.91 -11.37 7.72
N ARG A 22 -1.50 -11.20 8.92
CA ARG A 22 -1.86 -9.88 9.44
C ARG A 22 -0.67 -9.00 9.84
N SER A 23 0.39 -9.58 10.39
CA SER A 23 1.60 -8.82 10.75
C SER A 23 2.28 -8.25 9.51
N GLY A 24 2.46 -9.07 8.46
CA GLY A 24 3.06 -8.63 7.20
C GLY A 24 2.31 -7.47 6.54
N VAL A 25 0.96 -7.54 6.49
CA VAL A 25 0.14 -6.45 5.91
C VAL A 25 0.17 -5.18 6.76
N ALA A 26 0.21 -5.31 8.09
CA ALA A 26 0.31 -4.16 8.99
C ALA A 26 1.67 -3.46 8.89
N GLU A 27 2.76 -4.24 8.80
CA GLU A 27 4.12 -3.75 8.58
C GLU A 27 4.24 -3.06 7.22
N GLU A 28 3.73 -3.68 6.15
CA GLU A 28 3.70 -3.10 4.80
C GLU A 28 2.93 -1.77 4.79
N LYS A 29 1.74 -1.74 5.40
CA LYS A 29 0.95 -0.51 5.52
C LYS A 29 1.71 0.58 6.29
N ALA A 30 2.38 0.22 7.39
CA ALA A 30 3.17 1.17 8.17
C ALA A 30 4.34 1.74 7.36
N MET A 31 5.01 0.91 6.57
CA MET A 31 6.10 1.33 5.66
C MET A 31 5.58 2.29 4.58
N LEU A 32 4.44 1.98 3.96
CA LEU A 32 3.81 2.83 2.95
C LEU A 32 3.36 4.18 3.54
N CYS A 33 2.75 4.19 4.73
CA CYS A 33 2.38 5.43 5.41
C CYS A 33 3.60 6.30 5.72
N LYS A 34 4.71 5.71 6.21
CA LYS A 34 5.96 6.44 6.47
C LYS A 34 6.53 7.04 5.18
N ARG A 35 6.57 6.27 4.09
CA ARG A 35 7.03 6.74 2.77
C ARG A 35 6.18 7.88 2.24
N LEU A 36 4.86 7.74 2.27
CA LEU A 36 3.93 8.78 1.83
C LEU A 36 4.08 10.06 2.65
N ASN A 37 4.20 9.95 3.98
CA ASN A 37 4.44 11.11 4.86
C ASN A 37 5.78 11.81 4.55
N ALA A 38 6.84 11.06 4.25
CA ALA A 38 8.13 11.63 3.90
C ALA A 38 8.06 12.46 2.61
N MET A 39 7.34 11.98 1.59
CA MET A 39 7.10 12.72 0.34
C MET A 39 6.25 13.97 0.57
N LEU A 40 5.19 13.90 1.38
CA LEU A 40 4.31 15.06 1.61
C LEU A 40 4.98 16.22 2.36
N ARG A 41 6.07 15.95 3.09
CA ARG A 41 6.87 16.96 3.81
C ARG A 41 7.90 17.65 2.92
N ARG A 42 8.12 17.15 1.70
CA ARG A 42 9.10 17.67 0.76
C ARG A 42 8.37 18.21 -0.46
N ILE A 43 8.80 19.37 -0.94
CA ILE A 43 8.33 19.92 -2.21
C ILE A 43 9.37 19.54 -3.27
N PRO A 44 8.98 18.85 -4.34
CA PRO A 44 9.91 18.52 -5.42
C PRO A 44 10.45 19.78 -6.10
N GLN A 45 11.72 19.76 -6.51
CA GLN A 45 12.31 20.88 -7.24
C GLN A 45 11.63 21.13 -8.58
N SER A 46 11.13 20.06 -9.22
CA SER A 46 10.37 20.11 -10.48
C SER A 46 9.09 20.95 -10.36
N VAL A 47 8.47 20.97 -9.18
CA VAL A 47 7.26 21.75 -8.87
C VAL A 47 7.65 23.16 -8.42
N ALA A 48 8.72 23.30 -7.64
CA ALA A 48 9.20 24.60 -7.16
C ALA A 48 9.57 25.56 -8.31
N HIS A 49 10.12 25.03 -9.40
CA HIS A 49 10.47 25.80 -10.61
C HIS A 49 9.52 25.50 -11.79
N GLY A 50 8.38 24.84 -11.53
CA GLY A 50 7.45 24.39 -12.55
C GLY A 50 6.48 25.47 -13.04
N SER A 51 5.71 25.13 -14.07
CA SER A 51 4.59 25.97 -14.52
C SER A 51 3.44 25.96 -13.51
N ILE A 52 2.60 27.00 -13.54
CA ILE A 52 1.40 27.12 -12.68
C ILE A 52 0.51 25.86 -12.78
N GLN A 53 0.42 25.28 -13.97
CA GLN A 53 -0.35 24.05 -14.18
C GLN A 53 0.23 22.87 -13.38
N LYS A 54 1.55 22.66 -13.43
CA LYS A 54 2.21 21.60 -12.65
C LYS A 54 2.02 21.78 -11.14
N VAL A 55 2.05 23.02 -10.65
CA VAL A 55 1.81 23.34 -9.25
C VAL A 55 0.36 22.98 -8.85
N ARG A 56 -0.62 23.28 -9.70
CA ARG A 56 -2.03 22.92 -9.45
C ARG A 56 -2.23 21.40 -9.45
N ASP A 57 -1.63 20.71 -10.39
CA ASP A 57 -1.71 19.25 -10.48
C ASP A 57 -1.06 18.61 -9.23
N TYR A 58 0.12 19.09 -8.82
CA TYR A 58 0.78 18.66 -7.58
C TYR A 58 -0.09 18.94 -6.36
N GLN A 59 -0.71 20.12 -6.23
CA GLN A 59 -1.59 20.42 -5.11
C GLN A 59 -2.80 19.48 -5.04
N ALA A 60 -3.38 19.12 -6.18
CA ALA A 60 -4.48 18.17 -6.26
C ALA A 60 -4.05 16.78 -5.78
N SER A 61 -2.91 16.29 -6.27
CA SER A 61 -2.31 15.01 -5.84
C SER A 61 -1.91 15.02 -4.37
N HIS A 62 -1.32 16.11 -3.87
CA HIS A 62 -0.93 16.28 -2.48
C HIS A 62 -2.14 16.26 -1.54
N LYS A 63 -3.21 16.97 -1.90
CA LYS A 63 -4.47 16.95 -1.13
C LYS A 63 -5.10 15.56 -1.08
N ALA A 64 -5.10 14.85 -2.21
CA ALA A 64 -5.60 13.48 -2.28
C ALA A 64 -4.76 12.52 -1.42
N ALA A 65 -3.43 12.60 -1.51
CA ALA A 65 -2.49 11.81 -0.73
C ALA A 65 -2.56 12.12 0.77
N LYS A 66 -2.78 13.38 1.15
CA LYS A 66 -3.01 13.76 2.54
C LYS A 66 -4.28 13.12 3.09
N LYS A 67 -5.37 13.13 2.30
CA LYS A 67 -6.65 12.52 2.67
C LYS A 67 -6.51 11.01 2.87
N THR A 68 -5.78 10.30 2.00
CA THR A 68 -5.55 8.86 2.16
C THR A 68 -4.68 8.56 3.39
N LEU A 69 -3.79 9.45 3.78
CA LEU A 69 -2.97 9.30 4.99
C LEU A 69 -3.76 9.54 6.28
N GLU A 70 -4.70 10.49 6.27
CA GLU A 70 -5.63 10.74 7.39
C GLU A 70 -6.66 9.62 7.57
N ASP A 71 -6.96 8.87 6.51
CA ASP A 71 -7.86 7.72 6.57
C ASP A 71 -7.19 6.50 7.25
N LYS A 72 -7.62 6.23 8.50
CA LYS A 72 -7.15 5.09 9.30
C LYS A 72 -7.42 3.74 8.61
N ARG A 73 -8.43 3.67 7.74
CA ARG A 73 -8.84 2.44 7.03
C ARG A 73 -8.27 2.34 5.61
N ALA A 74 -7.37 3.24 5.20
CA ALA A 74 -6.75 3.17 3.89
C ALA A 74 -6.13 1.79 3.61
N SER A 75 -6.40 1.23 2.44
CA SER A 75 -5.82 -0.05 2.01
C SER A 75 -4.39 0.14 1.50
N VAL A 76 -3.63 -0.95 1.45
CA VAL A 76 -2.27 -0.97 0.84
C VAL A 76 -2.30 -0.44 -0.59
N GLN A 77 -3.29 -0.85 -1.39
CA GLN A 77 -3.46 -0.38 -2.77
C GLN A 77 -3.75 1.13 -2.87
N GLN A 78 -4.54 1.69 -1.94
CA GLN A 78 -4.82 3.13 -1.91
C GLN A 78 -3.57 3.92 -1.55
N LEU A 79 -2.77 3.44 -0.59
CA LEU A 79 -1.49 4.05 -0.23
C LEU A 79 -0.48 3.97 -1.39
N MET A 80 -0.36 2.82 -2.05
CA MET A 80 0.49 2.67 -3.25
C MET A 80 0.05 3.60 -4.38
N SER A 81 -1.26 3.70 -4.63
CA SER A 81 -1.78 4.61 -5.67
C SER A 81 -1.47 6.08 -5.36
N ALA A 82 -1.56 6.47 -4.09
CA ALA A 82 -1.19 7.81 -3.64
C ALA A 82 0.31 8.07 -3.79
N ILE A 83 1.15 7.10 -3.43
CA ILE A 83 2.61 7.16 -3.63
C ILE A 83 2.94 7.34 -5.12
N ASN A 84 2.41 6.47 -5.98
CA ASN A 84 2.65 6.52 -7.43
C ASN A 84 2.17 7.85 -8.05
N SER A 85 1.14 8.48 -7.48
CA SER A 85 0.67 9.79 -7.93
C SER A 85 1.63 10.91 -7.54
N MET A 86 2.25 10.83 -6.36
CA MET A 86 3.22 11.81 -5.88
C MET A 86 4.59 11.65 -6.54
N GLU A 87 5.02 10.41 -6.82
CA GLU A 87 6.29 10.11 -7.49
C GLU A 87 6.40 10.68 -8.91
N ARG A 88 5.27 10.95 -9.57
CA ARG A 88 5.26 11.63 -10.88
C ARG A 88 5.87 13.04 -10.84
N PHE A 89 5.98 13.61 -9.65
CA PHE A 89 6.48 14.96 -9.44
C PHE A 89 7.85 14.99 -8.76
N GLU A 90 8.41 13.87 -8.28
CA GLU A 90 9.82 13.84 -7.84
C GLU A 90 10.76 14.17 -9.01
#